data_AF-A0A3B8LU73-F1
#
_entry.id   AF-A0A3B8LU73-F1
#
_cell.length_a   1.000
_cell.length_b   1.000
_cell.length_c   1.000
_cell.angle_alpha   90.00
_cell.angle_beta   90.00
_cell.angle_gamma   90.00
#
_symmetry.space_group_name_H-M   'P 1'
#
loop_
_entity.id
_entity.type
_entity.pdbx_description
1 polymer ?
#
loop_
_entity_poly.entity_id
_entity_poly.type
_entity_poly.pdbx_seq_one_letter_code
_entity_poly.pdbx_strand_id
1 'polypeptide(L)'
;MVLMMFVAESKLSVSGVRFACTVVLVCAVSLFAGCDKKVQVKQPKRRVQQRPVVRNGPVSRKAKTPVRRVVKRAVVRKRPPYKRYRWRRLPGPRRLKKQAPPQKSLFARRSPKQMVATAHPLATKSALRVLRMGGNAMDAAISAAFVLAVVEPYSSGLGGGGFLVAYDAKHDAVDTLDFRERAPFAAKRNLFSRYGKRGKTLSEIGRLAAGTPGMVAGMAEVAHRYSNVPWKELLKDAHLYAKKGFRIHRLLSRYLRYYKWKLRKFRESMRVLFPKGKRLRQGQRLKQPDLAWTLKRIQTIGPRDFYYGEIAKRLDKDMRRGKGIMRLKDLNKYKAYWQKPVIGSYERTLSGKKRKFTIYSMGTPSSGGVHLLQILHILNGFSLPKMAPYSDQRLHLLGESMRLAFADRAKFQGDARFAKVPNKGLISRKYAAALRKKISMEKAAPKGSVKPSAPADFTKHT
;
A
#
# COMPACT_ATOMS: atom_id res chain seq x y z
N MET A 1 -10.24 4.12 2.53
CA MET A 1 -9.83 5.19 3.47
C MET A 1 -8.32 5.19 3.56
N VAL A 2 -7.68 6.10 2.84
CA VAL A 2 -6.26 6.44 3.04
C VAL A 2 -6.28 7.58 4.07
N LEU A 3 -5.78 7.34 5.28
CA LEU A 3 -5.59 8.40 6.25
C LEU A 3 -4.28 9.11 5.86
N MET A 4 -4.39 10.22 5.14
CA MET A 4 -3.25 11.11 4.91
C MET A 4 -3.03 11.94 6.18
N MET A 5 -1.92 11.72 6.86
CA MET A 5 -1.42 12.66 7.86
C MET A 5 -0.74 13.81 7.12
N PHE A 6 -1.29 15.02 7.28
CA PHE A 6 -0.65 16.24 6.82
C PHE A 6 0.38 16.68 7.86
N VAL A 7 1.60 16.98 7.44
CA VAL A 7 2.47 17.90 8.17
C VAL A 7 2.38 19.23 7.43
N ALA A 8 1.79 20.23 8.08
CA ALA A 8 1.79 21.60 7.61
C ALA A 8 2.65 22.40 8.58
N GLU A 9 3.83 22.84 8.13
CA GLU A 9 4.57 23.87 8.85
C GLU A 9 3.89 25.21 8.59
N SER A 10 3.35 25.82 9.64
CA SER A 10 3.12 27.26 9.68
C SER A 10 4.29 27.89 10.40
N LYS A 11 5.03 28.79 9.75
CA LYS A 11 5.93 29.72 10.45
C LYS A 11 5.09 30.61 11.37
N LEU A 12 4.96 30.18 12.62
CA LEU A 12 4.64 31.05 13.75
C LEU A 12 5.98 31.43 14.35
N SER A 13 6.46 32.62 13.99
CA SER A 13 7.56 33.26 14.70
C SER A 13 7.00 33.75 16.03
N VAL A 14 7.16 32.94 17.07
CA VAL A 14 7.24 33.39 18.45
C VAL A 14 8.39 32.60 19.07
N SER A 15 9.43 33.34 19.49
CA SER A 15 10.61 32.87 20.23
C SER A 15 11.43 31.71 19.62
N GLY A 16 12.37 32.03 18.73
CA GLY A 16 13.74 31.48 18.72
C GLY A 16 13.99 29.98 18.51
N VAL A 17 12.98 29.12 18.32
CA VAL A 17 13.19 27.66 18.19
C VAL A 17 12.99 27.22 16.73
N ARG A 18 14.09 26.84 16.07
CA ARG A 18 14.06 26.15 14.77
C ARG A 18 13.58 24.71 14.98
N PHE A 19 12.48 24.32 14.31
CA PHE A 19 12.02 22.93 14.30
C PHE A 19 13.01 22.06 13.50
N ALA A 20 13.56 21.03 14.14
CA ALA A 20 14.48 20.10 13.50
C ALA A 20 13.69 18.93 12.88
N CYS A 21 13.68 18.90 11.53
CA CYS A 21 13.53 17.71 10.70
C CYS A 21 12.19 16.94 10.79
N THR A 22 11.35 17.03 9.75
CA THR A 22 10.18 16.14 9.56
C THR A 22 10.55 15.00 8.61
N VAL A 23 10.33 13.76 9.04
CA VAL A 23 10.51 12.55 8.22
C VAL A 23 9.19 11.80 8.08
N VAL A 24 8.76 11.55 6.84
CA VAL A 24 7.59 10.70 6.54
C VAL A 24 8.06 9.44 5.81
N LEU A 25 8.01 8.30 6.49
CA LEU A 25 8.25 6.99 5.89
C LEU A 25 6.92 6.41 5.39
N VAL A 26 6.75 6.26 4.07
CA VAL A 26 5.52 5.72 3.49
C VAL A 26 5.74 4.26 3.08
N CYS A 27 5.13 3.33 3.80
CA CYS A 27 5.01 1.93 3.34
C CYS A 27 3.80 1.79 2.40
N ALA A 28 4.06 1.37 1.16
CA ALA A 28 3.02 1.15 0.16
C ALA A 28 2.24 -0.14 0.45
N VAL A 29 1.05 -0.04 1.06
CA VAL A 29 0.12 -1.17 1.19
C VAL A 29 -0.88 -1.14 0.04
N SER A 30 -0.84 -2.16 -0.83
CA SER A 30 -1.90 -2.41 -1.80
C SER A 30 -3.05 -3.15 -1.13
N LEU A 31 -4.07 -2.43 -0.65
CA LEU A 31 -5.35 -3.02 -0.20
C LEU A 31 -6.33 -3.07 -1.38
N PHE A 32 -6.35 -4.19 -2.11
CA PHE A 32 -7.49 -4.52 -2.97
C PHE A 32 -8.50 -5.32 -2.15
N ALA A 33 -9.62 -4.68 -1.76
CA ALA A 33 -10.80 -5.38 -1.28
C ALA A 33 -11.55 -5.94 -2.49
N GLY A 34 -11.33 -7.21 -2.81
CA GLY A 34 -12.18 -7.96 -3.74
C GLY A 34 -13.55 -8.21 -3.12
N CYS A 35 -14.59 -7.76 -3.81
CA CYS A 35 -15.97 -8.08 -3.49
C CYS A 35 -16.27 -9.46 -4.10
N ASP A 36 -16.06 -10.54 -3.34
CA ASP A 36 -16.43 -11.88 -3.80
C ASP A 36 -17.88 -12.20 -3.40
N LYS A 37 -18.73 -12.39 -4.41
CA LYS A 37 -20.06 -12.97 -4.28
C LYS A 37 -19.92 -14.40 -3.73
N LYS A 38 -20.70 -14.73 -2.71
CA LYS A 38 -20.85 -16.10 -2.18
C LYS A 38 -21.25 -17.04 -3.31
N VAL A 39 -20.36 -17.96 -3.69
CA VAL A 39 -20.71 -19.17 -4.41
C VAL A 39 -20.81 -20.29 -3.37
N GLN A 40 -22.03 -20.71 -3.05
CA GLN A 40 -22.27 -21.93 -2.27
C GLN A 40 -22.03 -23.13 -3.18
N VAL A 41 -20.97 -23.89 -2.91
CA VAL A 41 -20.78 -25.23 -3.49
C VAL A 41 -21.39 -26.23 -2.52
N LYS A 42 -22.53 -26.83 -2.86
CA LYS A 42 -23.06 -28.02 -2.17
C LYS A 42 -22.22 -29.22 -2.59
N GLN A 43 -21.58 -29.88 -1.63
CA GLN A 43 -21.02 -31.22 -1.82
C GLN A 43 -22.13 -32.26 -1.63
N PRO A 44 -22.31 -33.23 -2.53
CA PRO A 44 -23.18 -34.37 -2.26
C PRO A 44 -22.44 -35.41 -1.41
N LYS A 45 -23.05 -35.84 -0.30
CA LYS A 45 -22.68 -37.08 0.38
C LYS A 45 -23.20 -38.25 -0.47
N ARG A 46 -22.33 -39.15 -0.93
CA ARG A 46 -22.73 -40.48 -1.39
C ARG A 46 -22.15 -41.52 -0.42
N ARG A 47 -23.06 -42.27 0.21
CA ARG A 47 -22.75 -43.55 0.86
C ARG A 47 -22.46 -44.57 -0.24
N VAL A 48 -21.45 -45.38 0.01
CA VAL A 48 -21.09 -46.56 -0.78
C VAL A 48 -22.03 -47.70 -0.40
N GLN A 49 -22.71 -48.30 -1.36
CA GLN A 49 -23.17 -49.68 -1.31
C GLN A 49 -22.87 -50.32 -2.68
N GLN A 50 -22.44 -51.58 -2.62
CA GLN A 50 -21.73 -52.30 -3.67
C GLN A 50 -22.65 -53.11 -4.59
N ARG A 51 -22.10 -53.41 -5.78
CA ARG A 51 -22.34 -54.54 -6.71
C ARG A 51 -23.62 -54.55 -7.56
N PRO A 52 -23.66 -55.28 -8.70
CA PRO A 52 -22.57 -55.75 -9.58
C PRO A 52 -22.78 -55.43 -11.08
N VAL A 53 -21.76 -55.84 -11.84
CA VAL A 53 -21.45 -55.71 -13.26
C VAL A 53 -22.39 -56.50 -14.19
N VAL A 54 -22.82 -55.92 -15.33
CA VAL A 54 -23.07 -56.66 -16.61
C VAL A 54 -22.79 -55.75 -17.82
N ARG A 55 -22.28 -56.40 -18.89
CA ARG A 55 -21.72 -55.93 -20.17
C ARG A 55 -22.75 -55.57 -21.26
N ASN A 56 -22.26 -54.79 -22.24
CA ASN A 56 -22.51 -54.80 -23.71
C ASN A 56 -23.92 -54.67 -24.31
N GLY A 57 -24.06 -53.81 -25.34
CA GLY A 57 -24.95 -54.10 -26.49
C GLY A 57 -25.64 -52.89 -27.15
N PRO A 58 -25.88 -52.89 -28.48
CA PRO A 58 -26.10 -51.70 -29.30
C PRO A 58 -27.58 -51.35 -29.64
N VAL A 59 -27.70 -50.26 -30.41
CA VAL A 59 -28.90 -49.55 -30.90
C VAL A 59 -29.73 -50.34 -31.94
N SER A 60 -31.07 -50.29 -31.88
CA SER A 60 -32.04 -50.15 -33.01
C SER A 60 -33.45 -49.87 -32.43
N ARG A 61 -34.29 -48.89 -32.83
CA ARG A 61 -34.96 -48.39 -34.06
C ARG A 61 -36.24 -49.13 -34.49
N LYS A 62 -37.37 -48.37 -34.46
CA LYS A 62 -38.64 -48.37 -35.26
C LYS A 62 -39.88 -48.36 -34.34
N ALA A 63 -41.00 -47.68 -34.59
CA ALA A 63 -41.53 -47.02 -35.78
C ALA A 63 -42.49 -45.84 -35.43
N LYS A 64 -42.91 -45.14 -36.50
CA LYS A 64 -43.59 -43.84 -36.64
C LYS A 64 -45.08 -43.81 -36.20
N THR A 65 -45.56 -42.62 -35.83
CA THR A 65 -46.92 -42.13 -36.17
C THR A 65 -46.90 -40.59 -36.32
N PRO A 66 -47.77 -40.00 -37.17
CA PRO A 66 -47.55 -38.69 -37.79
C PRO A 66 -48.24 -37.51 -37.06
N VAL A 67 -47.92 -36.33 -37.60
CA VAL A 67 -48.05 -34.96 -37.10
C VAL A 67 -49.50 -34.48 -36.93
N ARG A 68 -49.79 -33.83 -35.79
CA ARG A 68 -50.82 -32.77 -35.70
C ARG A 68 -50.15 -31.42 -35.38
N ARG A 69 -50.20 -30.50 -36.34
CA ARG A 69 -49.90 -29.07 -36.17
C ARG A 69 -50.94 -28.50 -35.22
N VAL A 70 -50.51 -28.11 -34.02
CA VAL A 70 -51.27 -27.16 -33.18
C VAL A 70 -50.51 -25.86 -33.20
N VAL A 71 -51.11 -24.87 -33.87
CA VAL A 71 -50.71 -23.47 -33.84
C VAL A 71 -50.79 -23.00 -32.37
N LYS A 72 -49.67 -23.02 -31.65
CA LYS A 72 -49.58 -22.32 -30.37
C LYS A 72 -49.34 -20.85 -30.69
N ARG A 73 -50.43 -20.07 -30.62
CA ARG A 73 -50.38 -18.61 -30.48
C ARG A 73 -49.20 -18.24 -29.57
N ALA A 74 -48.35 -17.33 -30.03
CA ALA A 74 -47.33 -16.72 -29.21
C ALA A 74 -48.03 -16.03 -28.03
N VAL A 75 -48.07 -16.71 -26.89
CA VAL A 75 -48.38 -16.06 -25.62
C VAL A 75 -47.17 -15.19 -25.33
N VAL A 76 -47.29 -13.90 -25.65
CA VAL A 76 -46.48 -12.86 -25.04
C VAL A 76 -46.64 -13.03 -23.53
N ARG A 77 -45.68 -13.70 -22.90
CA ARG A 77 -45.54 -13.65 -21.44
C ARG A 77 -45.24 -12.19 -21.13
N LYS A 78 -46.29 -11.44 -20.78
CA LYS A 78 -46.16 -10.13 -20.13
C LYS A 78 -45.10 -10.31 -19.06
N ARG A 79 -43.97 -9.60 -19.22
CA ARG A 79 -42.99 -9.47 -18.14
C ARG A 79 -43.78 -9.04 -16.91
N PRO A 80 -43.57 -9.65 -15.73
CA PRO A 80 -44.26 -9.22 -14.53
C PRO A 80 -44.02 -7.71 -14.38
N PRO A 81 -45.04 -6.92 -14.01
CA PRO A 81 -44.85 -5.50 -13.81
C PRO A 81 -43.68 -5.33 -12.85
N TYR A 82 -42.74 -4.46 -13.25
CA TYR A 82 -41.62 -4.04 -12.42
C TYR A 82 -42.20 -3.78 -11.04
N LYS A 83 -41.85 -4.60 -10.04
CA LYS A 83 -42.25 -4.31 -8.66
C LYS A 83 -41.73 -2.91 -8.39
N ARG A 84 -42.63 -1.92 -8.35
CA ARG A 84 -42.33 -0.62 -7.76
C ARG A 84 -41.78 -0.97 -6.40
N TYR A 85 -40.48 -0.74 -6.22
CA TYR A 85 -39.91 -0.70 -4.88
C TYR A 85 -40.66 0.43 -4.20
N ARG A 86 -41.74 0.08 -3.50
CA ARG A 86 -42.35 0.93 -2.51
C ARG A 86 -41.21 1.12 -1.52
N TRP A 87 -40.58 2.29 -1.56
CA TRP A 87 -39.65 2.71 -0.53
C TRP A 87 -40.42 2.49 0.77
N ARG A 88 -40.12 1.40 1.50
CA ARG A 88 -40.48 1.33 2.90
C ARG A 88 -39.92 2.62 3.45
N ARG A 89 -40.78 3.51 3.96
CA ARG A 89 -40.34 4.65 4.76
C ARG A 89 -39.27 4.08 5.67
N LEU A 90 -38.02 4.50 5.46
CA LEU A 90 -36.97 4.24 6.42
C LEU A 90 -37.58 4.67 7.76
N PRO A 91 -37.46 3.85 8.82
CA PRO A 91 -37.98 4.26 10.12
C PRO A 91 -37.49 5.70 10.34
N GLY A 92 -38.46 6.60 10.58
CA GLY A 92 -38.19 8.02 10.83
C GLY A 92 -37.04 8.16 11.82
N PRO A 93 -36.30 9.29 11.78
CA PRO A 93 -34.97 9.39 12.38
C PRO A 93 -34.99 8.72 13.74
N ARG A 94 -34.41 7.51 13.81
CA ARG A 94 -34.18 6.87 15.10
C ARG A 94 -33.45 7.94 15.86
N ARG A 95 -34.05 8.48 16.93
CA ARG A 95 -33.38 9.38 17.86
C ARG A 95 -31.98 8.81 17.96
N LEU A 96 -31.01 9.54 17.40
CA LEU A 96 -29.62 9.13 17.45
C LEU A 96 -29.41 8.93 18.94
N LYS A 97 -29.35 7.67 19.40
CA LYS A 97 -29.06 7.35 20.79
C LYS A 97 -27.88 8.26 21.10
N LYS A 98 -28.07 9.20 22.06
CA LYS A 98 -27.11 10.26 22.41
C LYS A 98 -25.75 9.70 22.09
N GLN A 99 -25.10 10.24 21.04
CA GLN A 99 -23.79 9.74 20.61
C GLN A 99 -23.01 9.53 21.89
N ALA A 100 -22.53 8.29 22.12
CA ALA A 100 -21.65 8.04 23.23
C ALA A 100 -20.65 9.22 23.26
N PRO A 101 -20.49 9.91 24.40
CA PRO A 101 -19.70 11.13 24.46
C PRO A 101 -18.41 10.86 23.68
N PRO A 102 -17.98 11.78 22.79
CA PRO A 102 -16.85 11.53 21.90
C PRO A 102 -15.78 10.88 22.75
N GLN A 103 -15.44 9.62 22.43
CA GLN A 103 -14.42 8.90 23.19
C GLN A 103 -13.28 9.88 23.32
N LYS A 104 -13.01 10.35 24.54
CA LYS A 104 -11.97 11.34 24.84
C LYS A 104 -10.80 10.97 23.96
N SER A 105 -10.44 11.85 23.02
CA SER A 105 -9.44 11.54 22.00
C SER A 105 -8.28 10.86 22.70
N LEU A 106 -7.92 9.64 22.27
CA LEU A 106 -6.71 8.96 22.73
C LEU A 106 -5.58 10.00 22.72
N PHE A 107 -5.17 10.41 23.92
CA PHE A 107 -4.48 11.67 24.24
C PHE A 107 -3.64 12.24 23.09
N ALA A 108 -3.98 13.44 22.61
CA ALA A 108 -3.06 14.22 21.79
C ALA A 108 -1.75 14.40 22.57
N ARG A 109 -0.70 13.70 22.16
CA ARG A 109 0.63 13.82 22.76
C ARG A 109 1.30 15.05 22.16
N ARG A 110 1.61 16.03 23.01
CA ARG A 110 2.41 17.21 22.67
C ARG A 110 3.81 17.01 23.22
N SER A 111 4.81 17.46 22.47
CA SER A 111 6.20 17.46 22.89
C SER A 111 6.85 18.71 22.34
N PRO A 112 7.52 19.53 23.19
CA PRO A 112 8.17 20.76 22.73
C PRO A 112 9.49 20.50 21.99
N LYS A 113 10.05 19.28 22.07
CA LYS A 113 11.37 18.95 21.52
C LYS A 113 11.29 18.07 20.27
N GLN A 114 10.74 16.86 20.43
CA GLN A 114 10.79 15.82 19.41
C GLN A 114 9.53 14.97 19.45
N MET A 115 9.09 14.50 18.29
CA MET A 115 7.91 13.62 18.16
C MET A 115 8.18 12.52 17.15
N VAL A 116 7.68 11.31 17.45
CA VAL A 116 7.72 10.17 16.53
C VAL A 116 6.34 9.53 16.47
N ALA A 117 5.84 9.34 15.26
CA ALA A 117 4.61 8.58 14.99
C ALA A 117 4.95 7.37 14.11
N THR A 118 4.61 6.17 14.59
CA THR A 118 4.75 4.92 13.83
C THR A 118 3.51 4.07 14.00
N ALA A 119 3.35 3.05 13.16
CA ALA A 119 2.22 2.13 13.23
C ALA A 119 2.29 1.14 14.42
N HIS A 120 3.42 1.07 15.14
CA HIS A 120 3.60 0.15 16.26
C HIS A 120 4.31 0.79 17.46
N PRO A 121 3.79 0.67 18.70
CA PRO A 121 4.35 1.36 19.87
C PRO A 121 5.80 0.96 20.18
N LEU A 122 6.21 -0.28 19.90
CA LEU A 122 7.62 -0.70 20.05
C LEU A 122 8.57 0.01 19.08
N ALA A 123 8.12 0.32 17.86
CA ALA A 123 8.91 1.08 16.90
C ALA A 123 9.02 2.54 17.34
N THR A 124 7.91 3.16 17.78
CA THR A 124 7.95 4.49 18.40
C THR A 124 8.87 4.53 19.61
N LYS A 125 8.81 3.53 20.51
CA LYS A 125 9.69 3.46 21.69
C LYS A 125 11.16 3.37 21.31
N SER A 126 11.48 2.57 20.30
CA SER A 126 12.85 2.39 19.81
C SER A 126 13.41 3.66 19.16
N ALA A 127 12.61 4.33 18.34
CA ALA A 127 12.96 5.63 17.75
C ALA A 127 13.16 6.71 18.82
N LEU A 128 12.27 6.79 19.82
CA LEU A 128 12.44 7.71 20.95
C LEU A 128 13.70 7.40 21.78
N ARG A 129 14.07 6.12 21.95
CA ARG A 129 15.34 5.75 22.60
C ARG A 129 16.52 6.34 21.83
N VAL A 130 16.54 6.17 20.51
CA VAL A 130 17.60 6.67 19.63
C VAL A 130 17.70 8.20 19.67
N LEU A 131 16.56 8.90 19.65
CA LEU A 131 16.53 10.35 19.81
C LEU A 131 17.10 10.81 21.17
N ARG A 132 16.78 10.10 22.26
CA ARG A 132 17.32 10.41 23.60
C ARG A 132 18.82 10.15 23.73
N MET A 133 19.39 9.33 22.86
CA MET A 133 20.82 9.08 22.79
C MET A 133 21.57 10.13 21.94
N GLY A 134 20.90 11.20 21.52
CA GLY A 134 21.50 12.25 20.67
C GLY A 134 21.33 12.00 19.16
N GLY A 135 20.58 10.96 18.77
CA GLY A 135 20.25 10.74 17.37
C GLY A 135 19.30 11.80 16.80
N ASN A 136 19.34 11.97 15.49
CA ASN A 136 18.43 12.86 14.75
C ASN A 136 17.19 12.11 14.23
N ALA A 137 16.33 12.81 13.47
CA ALA A 137 15.11 12.22 12.92
C ALA A 137 15.40 11.06 11.93
N MET A 138 16.54 11.08 11.24
CA MET A 138 16.95 10.01 10.32
C MET A 138 17.40 8.76 11.09
N ASP A 139 18.19 8.92 12.16
CA ASP A 139 18.54 7.83 13.08
C ASP A 139 17.28 7.16 13.66
N ALA A 140 16.34 7.99 14.12
CA ALA A 140 15.07 7.54 14.67
C ALA A 140 14.21 6.78 13.65
N ALA A 141 14.19 7.25 12.39
CA ALA A 141 13.49 6.61 11.30
C ALA A 141 14.09 5.23 10.94
N ILE A 142 15.43 5.13 10.87
CA ILE A 142 16.13 3.86 10.63
C ILE A 142 15.77 2.84 11.71
N SER A 143 15.89 3.24 12.97
CA SER A 143 15.57 2.40 14.13
C SER A 143 14.11 1.92 14.12
N ALA A 144 13.16 2.85 13.90
CA ALA A 144 11.75 2.52 13.74
C ALA A 144 11.53 1.49 12.62
N ALA A 145 12.16 1.68 11.46
CA ALA A 145 11.91 0.85 10.30
C ALA A 145 12.45 -0.58 10.47
N PHE A 146 13.61 -0.76 11.10
CA PHE A 146 14.11 -2.09 11.47
C PHE A 146 13.23 -2.77 12.53
N VAL A 147 12.71 -2.03 13.51
CA VAL A 147 11.77 -2.60 14.47
C VAL A 147 10.45 -2.99 13.81
N LEU A 148 9.91 -2.17 12.91
CA LEU A 148 8.69 -2.49 12.14
C LEU A 148 8.86 -3.75 11.31
N ALA A 149 10.05 -4.00 10.75
CA ALA A 149 10.35 -5.25 10.05
C ALA A 149 10.25 -6.52 10.94
N VAL A 150 10.22 -6.36 12.26
CA VAL A 150 10.06 -7.43 13.25
C VAL A 150 8.62 -7.50 13.76
N VAL A 151 8.05 -6.36 14.16
CA VAL A 151 6.79 -6.29 14.91
C VAL A 151 5.55 -6.13 14.02
N GLU A 152 5.76 -5.79 12.74
CA GLU A 152 4.71 -5.59 11.73
C GLU A 152 4.92 -6.45 10.46
N PRO A 153 5.06 -7.79 10.58
CA PRO A 153 5.44 -8.66 9.46
C PRO A 153 4.36 -8.79 8.37
N TYR A 154 3.21 -8.12 8.51
CA TYR A 154 2.13 -8.10 7.51
C TYR A 154 2.23 -6.92 6.53
N SER A 155 3.17 -5.99 6.75
CA SER A 155 3.28 -4.74 5.99
C SER A 155 4.73 -4.44 5.62
N SER A 156 5.58 -4.18 6.62
CA SER A 156 6.99 -3.79 6.44
C SER A 156 7.94 -4.96 6.68
N GLY A 157 9.09 -4.98 5.99
CA GLY A 157 10.07 -6.04 6.18
C GLY A 157 11.38 -5.83 5.42
N LEU A 158 12.42 -6.54 5.87
CA LEU A 158 13.74 -6.53 5.23
C LEU A 158 13.70 -7.00 3.76
N GLY A 159 12.71 -7.85 3.43
CA GLY A 159 12.49 -8.40 2.09
C GLY A 159 11.67 -7.51 1.14
N GLY A 160 11.37 -6.26 1.53
CA GLY A 160 10.65 -5.30 0.70
C GLY A 160 11.49 -4.08 0.33
N GLY A 161 10.83 -2.95 0.07
CA GLY A 161 11.43 -1.66 -0.22
C GLY A 161 10.51 -0.50 0.15
N GLY A 162 10.85 0.71 -0.26
CA GLY A 162 10.08 1.89 0.09
C GLY A 162 10.69 3.20 -0.37
N PHE A 163 10.27 4.27 0.31
CA PHE A 163 10.63 5.64 -0.01
C PHE A 163 10.88 6.45 1.27
N LEU A 164 11.78 7.42 1.18
CA LEU A 164 12.00 8.44 2.20
C LEU A 164 11.82 9.82 1.58
N VAL A 165 11.06 10.69 2.26
CA VAL A 165 11.11 12.14 2.02
C VAL A 165 11.78 12.76 3.24
N ALA A 166 12.92 13.40 3.01
CA ALA A 166 13.84 13.86 4.02
C ALA A 166 14.01 15.38 3.92
N TYR A 167 13.60 16.10 4.96
CA TYR A 167 13.95 17.51 5.11
C TYR A 167 15.18 17.65 6.00
N ASP A 168 16.28 18.14 5.45
CA ASP A 168 17.51 18.40 6.16
C ASP A 168 17.58 19.88 6.58
N ALA A 169 17.34 20.13 7.87
CA ALA A 169 17.36 21.48 8.42
C ALA A 169 18.75 22.12 8.44
N LYS A 170 19.84 21.33 8.37
CA LYS A 170 21.21 21.87 8.33
C LYS A 170 21.49 22.58 7.01
N HIS A 171 20.95 22.05 5.92
CA HIS A 171 21.18 22.55 4.57
C HIS A 171 19.93 23.19 3.94
N ASP A 172 18.85 23.35 4.70
CA ASP A 172 17.53 23.84 4.25
C ASP A 172 17.06 23.16 2.94
N ALA A 173 17.24 21.84 2.87
CA ALA A 173 17.04 21.07 1.65
C ALA A 173 16.08 19.90 1.87
N VAL A 174 15.27 19.61 0.85
CA VAL A 174 14.46 18.38 0.80
C VAL A 174 14.98 17.49 -0.30
N ASP A 175 15.37 16.27 0.08
CA ASP A 175 15.73 15.20 -0.84
C ASP A 175 14.80 14.00 -0.62
N THR A 176 14.75 13.11 -1.62
CA THR A 176 14.03 11.84 -1.51
C THR A 176 14.91 10.66 -1.85
N LEU A 177 14.69 9.53 -1.19
CA LEU A 177 15.39 8.29 -1.45
C LEU A 177 14.42 7.25 -2.02
N ASP A 178 14.70 6.78 -3.22
CA ASP A 178 14.09 5.60 -3.83
C ASP A 178 14.87 4.34 -3.41
N PHE A 179 14.28 3.56 -2.51
CA PHE A 179 14.72 2.21 -2.18
C PHE A 179 13.61 1.19 -2.49
N ARG A 180 12.84 1.44 -3.56
CA ARG A 180 11.83 0.51 -4.07
C ARG A 180 12.49 -0.77 -4.58
N GLU A 181 11.76 -1.88 -4.51
CA GLU A 181 12.22 -3.13 -5.07
C GLU A 181 12.46 -3.03 -6.58
N ARG A 182 13.44 -3.79 -7.10
CA ARG A 182 13.69 -3.90 -8.54
C ARG A 182 13.15 -5.19 -9.11
N ALA A 183 12.64 -5.14 -10.34
CA ALA A 183 12.42 -6.36 -11.09
C ALA A 183 13.77 -7.08 -11.30
N PRO A 184 13.88 -8.39 -11.02
CA PRO A 184 15.10 -9.14 -11.33
C PRO A 184 15.46 -9.02 -12.82
N PHE A 185 16.75 -9.07 -13.17
CA PHE A 185 17.24 -9.00 -14.55
C PHE A 185 16.63 -10.07 -15.48
N ALA A 186 16.25 -11.22 -14.91
CA ALA A 186 15.57 -12.29 -15.64
C ALA A 186 14.08 -12.01 -15.89
N ALA A 187 13.52 -10.95 -15.33
CA ALA A 187 12.12 -10.57 -15.55
C ALA A 187 11.93 -10.09 -16.99
N LYS A 188 10.85 -10.54 -17.62
CA LYS A 188 10.44 -10.17 -18.98
C LYS A 188 9.03 -9.60 -18.95
N ARG A 189 8.67 -8.79 -19.96
CA ARG A 189 7.35 -8.14 -20.07
C ARG A 189 6.18 -9.10 -19.88
N ASN A 190 6.28 -10.31 -20.43
CA ASN A 190 5.24 -11.34 -20.38
C ASN A 190 5.39 -12.35 -19.22
N LEU A 191 6.25 -12.06 -18.22
CA LEU A 191 6.59 -12.97 -17.12
C LEU A 191 5.37 -13.66 -16.50
N PHE A 192 4.31 -12.90 -16.23
CA PHE A 192 3.09 -13.41 -15.62
C PHE A 192 2.01 -13.78 -16.64
N SER A 193 1.87 -13.04 -17.75
CA SER A 193 0.81 -13.28 -18.74
C SER A 193 0.97 -14.61 -19.46
N ARG A 194 2.20 -15.12 -19.62
CA ARG A 194 2.46 -16.46 -20.18
C ARG A 194 1.84 -17.61 -19.38
N TYR A 195 1.40 -17.36 -18.13
CA TYR A 195 0.72 -18.34 -17.29
C TYR A 195 -0.82 -18.18 -17.31
N GLY A 196 -1.37 -17.36 -18.22
CA GLY A 196 -2.81 -17.09 -18.31
C GLY A 196 -3.39 -16.60 -16.97
N LYS A 197 -4.56 -17.13 -16.58
CA LYS A 197 -5.22 -16.79 -15.30
C LYS A 197 -4.35 -17.05 -14.07
N ARG A 198 -3.44 -18.03 -14.12
CA ARG A 198 -2.51 -18.33 -13.00
C ARG A 198 -1.48 -17.22 -12.80
N GLY A 199 -1.16 -16.46 -13.85
CA GLY A 199 -0.25 -15.31 -13.81
C GLY A 199 -0.58 -14.32 -12.70
N LYS A 200 -1.87 -14.01 -12.52
CA LYS A 200 -2.35 -13.12 -11.46
C LYS A 200 -2.02 -13.63 -10.05
N THR A 201 -2.14 -14.93 -9.83
CA THR A 201 -1.77 -15.53 -8.55
C THR A 201 -0.25 -15.52 -8.36
N LEU A 202 0.52 -15.81 -9.41
CA LEU A 202 1.98 -15.86 -9.37
C LEU A 202 2.62 -14.47 -9.19
N SER A 203 1.95 -13.40 -9.61
CA SER A 203 2.37 -12.02 -9.33
C SER A 203 2.04 -11.55 -7.92
N GLU A 204 1.21 -12.30 -7.17
CA GLU A 204 0.78 -11.92 -5.82
C GLU A 204 1.31 -12.87 -4.73
N ILE A 205 1.63 -14.12 -5.07
CA ILE A 205 1.93 -15.18 -4.11
C ILE A 205 3.12 -16.00 -4.59
N GLY A 206 4.16 -16.04 -3.75
CA GLY A 206 5.33 -16.89 -3.95
C GLY A 206 6.53 -16.14 -4.50
N ARG A 207 7.61 -16.88 -4.75
CA ARG A 207 8.93 -16.32 -5.06
C ARG A 207 8.98 -15.56 -6.39
N LEU A 208 8.11 -15.91 -7.34
CA LEU A 208 8.02 -15.21 -8.62
C LEU A 208 7.46 -13.78 -8.47
N ALA A 209 6.70 -13.51 -7.40
CA ALA A 209 6.14 -12.19 -7.10
C ALA A 209 7.16 -11.22 -6.47
N ALA A 210 8.32 -11.71 -6.03
CA ALA A 210 9.30 -10.91 -5.31
C ALA A 210 10.19 -10.10 -6.26
N GLY A 211 10.25 -8.79 -6.04
CA GLY A 211 11.34 -7.95 -6.54
C GLY A 211 12.57 -8.03 -5.62
N THR A 212 13.71 -7.54 -6.11
CA THR A 212 14.95 -7.43 -5.34
C THR A 212 14.77 -6.44 -4.19
N PRO A 213 14.93 -6.86 -2.92
CA PRO A 213 14.62 -6.02 -1.76
C PRO A 213 15.54 -4.81 -1.61
N GLY A 214 14.96 -3.67 -1.26
CA GLY A 214 15.66 -2.39 -1.11
C GLY A 214 15.79 -1.85 0.30
N MET A 215 15.03 -2.38 1.26
CA MET A 215 14.90 -1.80 2.58
C MET A 215 16.25 -1.63 3.32
N VAL A 216 17.11 -2.66 3.29
CA VAL A 216 18.41 -2.61 3.99
C VAL A 216 19.37 -1.61 3.35
N ALA A 217 19.45 -1.58 2.02
CA ALA A 217 20.25 -0.61 1.28
C ALA A 217 19.74 0.82 1.53
N GLY A 218 18.41 1.04 1.50
CA GLY A 218 17.83 2.34 1.79
C GLY A 218 18.23 2.87 3.16
N MET A 219 18.07 2.06 4.22
CA MET A 219 18.47 2.48 5.56
C MET A 219 19.98 2.67 5.71
N ALA A 220 20.78 1.88 5.00
CA ALA A 220 22.23 2.05 4.98
C ALA A 220 22.66 3.37 4.32
N GLU A 221 22.03 3.76 3.21
CA GLU A 221 22.28 5.05 2.55
C GLU A 221 21.88 6.24 3.44
N VAL A 222 20.74 6.14 4.12
CA VAL A 222 20.31 7.17 5.09
C VAL A 222 21.30 7.25 6.24
N ALA A 223 21.76 6.11 6.75
CA ALA A 223 22.72 6.10 7.85
C ALA A 223 24.06 6.70 7.40
N HIS A 224 24.55 6.33 6.22
CA HIS A 224 25.80 6.84 5.68
C HIS A 224 25.78 8.37 5.54
N ARG A 225 24.66 8.96 5.09
CA ARG A 225 24.54 10.40 4.85
C ARG A 225 24.19 11.22 6.09
N TYR A 226 23.42 10.66 7.02
CA TYR A 226 22.77 11.44 8.09
C TYR A 226 22.93 10.86 9.50
N SER A 227 23.53 9.70 9.72
CA SER A 227 23.51 9.06 11.04
C SER A 227 24.43 9.78 12.02
N ASN A 228 23.92 10.13 13.20
CA ASN A 228 24.75 10.54 14.34
C ASN A 228 24.96 9.39 15.33
N VAL A 229 24.19 8.31 15.20
CA VAL A 229 24.24 7.15 16.09
C VAL A 229 24.95 5.98 15.41
N PRO A 230 25.82 5.21 16.10
CA PRO A 230 26.44 4.04 15.51
C PRO A 230 25.42 3.03 14.97
N TRP A 231 25.65 2.50 13.77
CA TRP A 231 24.76 1.53 13.09
C TRP A 231 24.32 0.38 14.00
N LYS A 232 25.23 -0.14 14.83
CA LYS A 232 24.94 -1.23 15.78
C LYS A 232 23.81 -0.86 16.75
N GLU A 233 23.79 0.38 17.24
CA GLU A 233 22.78 0.87 18.19
C GLU A 233 21.43 1.10 17.53
N LEU A 234 21.38 1.46 16.25
CA LEU A 234 20.13 1.61 15.48
C LEU A 234 19.36 0.29 15.34
N LEU A 235 20.06 -0.85 15.21
CA LEU A 235 19.43 -2.17 15.01
C LEU A 235 19.18 -2.95 16.30
N LYS A 236 19.67 -2.44 17.44
CA LYS A 236 19.69 -3.15 18.73
C LYS A 236 18.31 -3.65 19.16
N ASP A 237 17.31 -2.79 19.12
CA ASP A 237 15.95 -3.14 19.56
C ASP A 237 15.28 -4.13 18.61
N ALA A 238 15.50 -3.98 17.30
CA ALA A 238 14.97 -4.91 16.31
C ALA A 238 15.53 -6.32 16.54
N HIS A 239 16.85 -6.45 16.71
CA HIS A 239 17.48 -7.73 17.04
C HIS A 239 16.93 -8.31 18.35
N LEU A 240 16.81 -7.48 19.40
CA LEU A 240 16.30 -7.90 20.70
C LEU A 240 14.85 -8.39 20.62
N TYR A 241 13.97 -7.67 19.94
CA TYR A 241 12.57 -8.04 19.77
C TYR A 241 12.40 -9.28 18.89
N ALA A 242 13.26 -9.50 17.90
CA ALA A 242 13.27 -10.74 17.12
C ALA A 242 13.72 -11.94 17.99
N LYS A 243 14.79 -11.76 18.79
CA LYS A 243 15.39 -12.81 19.62
C LYS A 243 14.50 -13.20 20.81
N LYS A 244 14.13 -12.22 21.65
CA LYS A 244 13.31 -12.43 22.86
C LYS A 244 11.82 -12.57 22.54
N GLY A 245 11.41 -12.09 21.37
CA GLY A 245 10.03 -12.07 20.92
C GLY A 245 9.20 -10.93 21.53
N PHE A 246 8.09 -10.62 20.88
CA PHE A 246 7.15 -9.58 21.30
C PHE A 246 5.73 -10.16 21.44
N ARG A 247 4.88 -9.44 22.18
CA ARG A 247 3.47 -9.80 22.36
C ARG A 247 2.67 -9.44 21.11
N ILE A 248 1.94 -10.39 20.57
CA ILE A 248 1.10 -10.17 19.38
C ILE A 248 -0.06 -9.25 19.74
N HIS A 249 -0.21 -8.19 18.96
CA HIS A 249 -1.34 -7.27 19.05
C HIS A 249 -2.53 -7.76 18.20
N ARG A 250 -3.71 -7.17 18.43
CA ARG A 250 -4.98 -7.59 17.81
C ARG A 250 -4.92 -7.62 16.28
N LEU A 251 -4.29 -6.63 15.66
CA LEU A 251 -4.21 -6.48 14.20
C LEU A 251 -3.37 -7.60 13.56
N LEU A 252 -2.17 -7.88 14.06
CA LEU A 252 -1.37 -9.03 13.60
C LEU A 252 -2.12 -10.37 13.74
N SER A 253 -2.77 -10.63 14.88
CA SER A 253 -3.60 -11.85 15.07
C SER A 253 -4.72 -11.97 14.02
N ARG A 254 -5.36 -10.84 13.65
CA ARG A 254 -6.36 -10.79 12.58
C ARG A 254 -5.75 -11.07 11.20
N TYR A 255 -4.60 -10.49 10.89
CA TYR A 255 -3.91 -10.73 9.62
C TYR A 255 -3.43 -12.18 9.49
N LEU A 256 -2.91 -12.79 10.55
CA LEU A 256 -2.54 -14.22 10.54
C LEU A 256 -3.75 -15.10 10.24
N ARG A 257 -4.93 -14.78 10.79
CA ARG A 257 -6.17 -15.49 10.45
C ARG A 257 -6.53 -15.30 8.98
N TYR A 258 -6.55 -14.06 8.51
CA TYR A 258 -6.97 -13.70 7.15
C TYR A 258 -6.05 -14.30 6.08
N TYR A 259 -4.73 -14.26 6.29
CA TYR A 259 -3.74 -14.71 5.32
C TYR A 259 -3.30 -16.18 5.49
N LYS A 260 -3.88 -16.95 6.43
CA LYS A 260 -3.54 -18.37 6.65
C LYS A 260 -3.54 -19.18 5.35
N TRP A 261 -4.51 -18.94 4.46
CA TRP A 261 -4.63 -19.66 3.19
C TRP A 261 -3.47 -19.39 2.22
N LYS A 262 -2.84 -18.21 2.26
CA LYS A 262 -1.63 -17.87 1.51
C LYS A 262 -0.40 -18.49 2.18
N LEU A 263 -0.28 -18.30 3.49
CA LEU A 263 0.89 -18.69 4.28
C LEU A 263 1.09 -20.21 4.34
N ARG A 264 0.01 -21.00 4.34
CA ARG A 264 0.10 -22.48 4.32
C ARG A 264 0.82 -23.07 3.10
N LYS A 265 1.00 -22.28 2.04
CA LYS A 265 1.76 -22.67 0.85
C LYS A 265 3.28 -22.66 1.08
N PHE A 266 3.74 -22.10 2.20
CA PHE A 266 5.16 -21.93 2.50
C PHE A 266 5.49 -22.50 3.87
N ARG A 267 6.28 -23.58 3.89
CA ARG A 267 6.68 -24.30 5.11
C ARG A 267 7.28 -23.36 6.16
N GLU A 268 8.20 -22.49 5.75
CA GLU A 268 8.89 -21.58 6.68
C GLU A 268 7.93 -20.53 7.28
N SER A 269 6.97 -20.01 6.51
CA SER A 269 5.94 -19.11 7.05
C SER A 269 5.06 -19.81 8.09
N MET A 270 4.71 -21.09 7.86
CA MET A 270 3.96 -21.88 8.83
C MET A 270 4.78 -22.20 10.08
N ARG A 271 6.05 -22.55 9.93
CA ARG A 271 6.95 -22.83 11.06
C ARG A 271 7.06 -21.64 12.01
N VAL A 272 7.19 -20.42 11.48
CA VAL A 272 7.38 -19.21 12.28
C VAL A 272 6.06 -18.66 12.83
N LEU A 273 5.02 -18.55 11.99
CA LEU A 273 3.78 -17.82 12.34
C LEU A 273 2.66 -18.71 12.87
N PHE A 274 2.77 -20.03 12.67
CA PHE A 274 1.81 -21.04 13.12
C PHE A 274 2.53 -22.18 13.85
N PRO A 275 3.24 -21.90 14.97
CA PRO A 275 3.93 -22.94 15.73
C PRO A 275 2.94 -24.03 16.16
N LYS A 276 3.36 -25.29 16.04
CA LYS A 276 2.50 -26.47 16.24
C LYS A 276 1.23 -26.47 15.37
N GLY A 277 1.28 -25.84 14.19
CA GLY A 277 0.15 -25.73 13.25
C GLY A 277 -0.96 -24.76 13.67
N LYS A 278 -0.84 -24.12 14.84
CA LYS A 278 -1.87 -23.23 15.40
C LYS A 278 -1.47 -21.77 15.21
N ARG A 279 -2.44 -20.92 14.83
CA ARG A 279 -2.17 -19.48 14.72
C ARG A 279 -1.86 -18.91 16.10
N LEU A 280 -0.92 -17.98 16.16
CA LEU A 280 -0.72 -17.20 17.36
C LEU A 280 -1.88 -16.21 17.57
N ARG A 281 -2.33 -16.07 18.82
CA ARG A 281 -3.42 -15.20 19.29
C ARG A 281 -2.84 -13.92 19.92
N GLN A 282 -3.69 -12.92 20.08
CA GLN A 282 -3.33 -11.70 20.81
C GLN A 282 -2.80 -12.05 22.20
N GLY A 283 -1.76 -11.35 22.64
CA GLY A 283 -1.08 -11.59 23.92
C GLY A 283 -0.08 -12.74 23.91
N GLN A 284 -0.14 -13.67 22.94
CA GLN A 284 0.90 -14.68 22.80
C GLN A 284 2.22 -14.06 22.30
N ARG A 285 3.33 -14.71 22.60
CA ARG A 285 4.67 -14.23 22.23
C ARG A 285 5.12 -14.84 20.91
N LEU A 286 5.49 -14.01 19.95
CA LEU A 286 6.13 -14.43 18.71
C LEU A 286 7.64 -14.24 18.82
N LYS A 287 8.41 -15.33 18.75
CA LYS A 287 9.88 -15.32 18.63
C LYS A 287 10.27 -15.58 17.18
N GLN A 288 11.33 -14.92 16.70
CA GLN A 288 11.79 -14.99 15.32
C GLN A 288 13.32 -15.20 15.30
N PRO A 289 13.84 -16.37 15.72
CA PRO A 289 15.27 -16.60 15.87
C PRO A 289 16.05 -16.45 14.56
N ASP A 290 15.50 -16.89 13.44
CA ASP A 290 16.16 -16.76 12.13
C ASP A 290 16.24 -15.30 11.66
N LEU A 291 15.21 -14.50 11.97
CA LEU A 291 15.24 -13.06 11.74
C LEU A 291 16.20 -12.36 12.70
N ALA A 292 16.30 -12.82 13.95
CA ALA A 292 17.26 -12.29 14.91
C ALA A 292 18.69 -12.54 14.46
N TRP A 293 18.99 -13.73 13.90
CA TRP A 293 20.26 -14.06 13.26
C TRP A 293 20.54 -13.14 12.07
N THR A 294 19.54 -12.92 11.20
CA THR A 294 19.65 -12.01 10.04
C THR A 294 19.97 -10.58 10.49
N LEU A 295 19.22 -10.06 11.46
CA LEU A 295 19.44 -8.73 12.02
C LEU A 295 20.79 -8.61 12.73
N LYS A 296 21.26 -9.67 13.41
CA LYS A 296 22.58 -9.67 14.05
C LYS A 296 23.68 -9.53 13.01
N ARG A 297 23.59 -10.23 11.88
CA ARG A 297 24.58 -10.11 10.80
C ARG A 297 24.57 -8.72 10.17
N ILE A 298 23.40 -8.18 9.85
CA ILE A 298 23.28 -6.81 9.36
C ILE A 298 23.86 -5.82 10.37
N GLN A 299 23.64 -6.05 11.67
CA GLN A 299 24.16 -5.22 12.76
C GLN A 299 25.69 -5.29 12.88
N THR A 300 26.31 -6.47 12.78
CA THR A 300 27.74 -6.66 13.11
C THR A 300 28.67 -6.69 11.90
N ILE A 301 28.26 -7.35 10.82
CA ILE A 301 29.03 -7.45 9.56
C ILE A 301 28.70 -6.25 8.65
N GLY A 302 27.51 -5.67 8.84
CA GLY A 302 27.04 -4.51 8.10
C GLY A 302 26.00 -4.86 7.03
N PRO A 303 25.40 -3.83 6.41
CA PRO A 303 24.32 -3.99 5.44
C PRO A 303 24.73 -4.77 4.19
N ARG A 304 26.03 -4.79 3.85
CA ARG A 304 26.55 -5.54 2.69
C ARG A 304 26.31 -7.04 2.78
N ASP A 305 26.20 -7.62 3.97
CA ASP A 305 25.94 -9.06 4.12
C ASP A 305 24.57 -9.47 3.54
N PHE A 306 23.58 -8.56 3.57
CA PHE A 306 22.26 -8.78 2.98
C PHE A 306 22.32 -8.96 1.45
N TYR A 307 23.26 -8.27 0.80
CA TYR A 307 23.35 -8.18 -0.65
C TYR A 307 24.44 -9.06 -1.25
N TYR A 308 25.55 -9.30 -0.52
CA TYR A 308 26.73 -10.02 -1.02
C TYR A 308 27.09 -11.25 -0.17
N GLY A 309 26.68 -11.26 1.09
CA GLY A 309 27.15 -12.22 2.09
C GLY A 309 26.25 -13.45 2.25
N GLU A 310 26.25 -14.01 3.45
CA GLU A 310 25.55 -15.28 3.73
C GLU A 310 24.01 -15.13 3.62
N ILE A 311 23.47 -13.96 3.98
CA ILE A 311 22.04 -13.68 3.77
C ILE A 311 21.70 -13.73 2.27
N ALA A 312 22.52 -13.12 1.42
CA ALA A 312 22.31 -13.11 -0.03
C ALA A 312 22.34 -14.52 -0.62
N LYS A 313 23.31 -15.34 -0.21
CA LYS A 313 23.42 -16.75 -0.61
C LYS A 313 22.17 -17.56 -0.21
N ARG A 314 21.66 -17.36 1.01
CA ARG A 314 20.42 -18.00 1.48
C ARG A 314 19.19 -17.56 0.70
N LEU A 315 19.10 -16.28 0.35
CA LEU A 315 18.01 -15.76 -0.50
C LEU A 315 18.06 -16.38 -1.90
N ASP A 316 19.22 -16.45 -2.56
CA ASP A 316 19.36 -17.11 -3.86
C ASP A 316 18.99 -18.59 -3.79
N LYS A 317 19.46 -19.31 -2.76
CA LYS A 317 19.12 -20.72 -2.53
C LYS A 317 17.61 -20.94 -2.39
N ASP A 318 16.91 -20.10 -1.62
CA ASP A 318 15.45 -20.21 -1.49
C ASP A 318 14.72 -19.85 -2.78
N MET A 319 15.18 -18.83 -3.51
CA MET A 319 14.64 -18.46 -4.82
C MET A 319 14.75 -19.61 -5.81
N ARG A 320 15.92 -20.26 -5.91
CA ARG A 320 16.13 -21.44 -6.76
C ARG A 320 15.18 -22.58 -6.37
N ARG A 321 15.14 -22.92 -5.07
CA ARG A 321 14.29 -24.01 -4.55
C ARG A 321 12.82 -23.84 -4.93
N GLY A 322 12.30 -22.62 -4.87
CA GLY A 322 10.90 -22.35 -5.21
C GLY A 322 10.67 -21.69 -6.57
N LYS A 323 11.59 -21.91 -7.53
CA LYS A 323 11.48 -21.47 -8.94
C LYS A 323 11.25 -19.95 -9.10
N GLY A 324 11.73 -19.15 -8.17
CA GLY A 324 11.86 -17.70 -8.32
C GLY A 324 12.94 -17.34 -9.33
N ILE A 325 12.93 -16.09 -9.80
CA ILE A 325 13.85 -15.60 -10.85
C ILE A 325 14.92 -14.64 -10.33
N MET A 326 14.81 -14.17 -9.09
CA MET A 326 15.86 -13.38 -8.45
C MET A 326 17.07 -14.26 -8.15
N ARG A 327 18.27 -13.73 -8.40
CA ARG A 327 19.58 -14.37 -8.22
C ARG A 327 20.55 -13.44 -7.49
N LEU A 328 21.70 -13.96 -7.10
CA LEU A 328 22.78 -13.17 -6.46
C LEU A 328 23.13 -11.91 -7.25
N LYS A 329 23.21 -11.99 -8.59
CA LYS A 329 23.50 -10.82 -9.44
C LYS A 329 22.50 -9.67 -9.26
N ASP A 330 21.24 -9.98 -8.96
CA ASP A 330 20.20 -8.98 -8.72
C ASP A 330 20.42 -8.27 -7.39
N LEU A 331 20.74 -9.04 -6.34
CA LEU A 331 21.07 -8.51 -5.02
C LEU A 331 22.34 -7.67 -5.05
N ASN A 332 23.42 -8.18 -5.67
CA ASN A 332 24.71 -7.48 -5.78
C ASN A 332 24.59 -6.15 -6.53
N LYS A 333 23.75 -6.06 -7.56
CA LYS A 333 23.56 -4.83 -8.35
C LYS A 333 22.49 -3.89 -7.77
N TYR A 334 21.85 -4.25 -6.65
CA TYR A 334 20.87 -3.38 -6.02
C TYR A 334 21.54 -2.12 -5.47
N LYS A 335 20.90 -0.96 -5.66
CA LYS A 335 21.30 0.33 -5.07
C LYS A 335 20.04 1.14 -4.74
N ALA A 336 20.05 1.91 -3.66
CA ALA A 336 19.05 2.95 -3.44
C ALA A 336 19.49 4.25 -4.14
N TYR A 337 18.54 5.13 -4.48
CA TYR A 337 18.80 6.31 -5.32
C TYR A 337 18.25 7.57 -4.67
N TRP A 338 19.16 8.50 -4.34
CA TRP A 338 18.79 9.86 -3.98
C TRP A 338 18.32 10.62 -5.22
N GLN A 339 17.26 11.39 -5.07
CA GLN A 339 16.72 12.24 -6.12
C GLN A 339 15.93 13.41 -5.53
N LYS A 340 15.69 14.42 -6.37
CA LYS A 340 14.88 15.56 -5.98
C LYS A 340 13.40 15.17 -5.78
N PRO A 341 12.74 15.76 -4.77
CA PRO A 341 11.31 15.54 -4.55
C PRO A 341 10.49 16.07 -5.72
N VAL A 342 9.24 15.61 -5.80
CA VAL A 342 8.20 16.36 -6.48
C VAL A 342 7.80 17.53 -5.59
N ILE A 343 7.87 18.73 -6.15
CA ILE A 343 7.60 19.99 -5.46
C ILE A 343 6.38 20.65 -6.10
N GLY A 344 5.46 21.11 -5.28
CA GLY A 344 4.35 21.95 -5.74
C GLY A 344 3.89 22.90 -4.65
N SER A 345 3.03 23.84 -5.02
CA SER A 345 2.42 24.76 -4.07
C SER A 345 0.92 24.50 -3.95
N TYR A 346 0.40 24.71 -2.75
CA TYR A 346 -1.03 24.68 -2.45
C TYR A 346 -1.40 25.91 -1.64
N GLU A 347 -2.51 26.55 -1.99
CA GLU A 347 -2.97 27.77 -1.32
C GLU A 347 -4.30 27.47 -0.62
N ARG A 348 -4.48 27.99 0.59
CA ARG A 348 -5.74 27.86 1.33
C ARG A 348 -5.94 29.04 2.26
N THR A 349 -7.20 29.47 2.40
CA THR A 349 -7.61 30.39 3.46
C THR A 349 -7.73 29.64 4.79
N LEU A 350 -6.96 30.07 5.78
CA LEU A 350 -7.00 29.57 7.16
C LEU A 350 -7.19 30.76 8.10
N SER A 351 -8.25 30.71 8.92
CA SER A 351 -8.63 31.79 9.84
C SER A 351 -8.68 33.16 9.15
N GLY A 352 -9.37 33.24 8.01
CA GLY A 352 -9.51 34.47 7.22
C GLY A 352 -8.29 34.87 6.38
N LYS A 353 -7.11 34.27 6.59
CA LYS A 353 -5.87 34.64 5.87
C LYS A 353 -5.51 33.62 4.80
N LYS A 354 -5.21 34.09 3.58
CA LYS A 354 -4.64 33.24 2.52
C LYS A 354 -3.22 32.81 2.94
N ARG A 355 -2.96 31.50 2.91
CA ARG A 355 -1.64 30.93 3.17
C ARG A 355 -1.20 30.06 2.00
N LYS A 356 0.05 30.22 1.59
CA LYS A 356 0.71 29.39 0.59
C LYS A 356 1.57 28.33 1.30
N PHE A 357 1.42 27.09 0.89
CA PHE A 357 2.18 25.94 1.38
C PHE A 357 3.04 25.40 0.25
N THR A 358 4.29 25.08 0.55
CA THR A 358 5.13 24.26 -0.32
C THR A 358 4.95 22.80 0.09
N ILE A 359 4.66 21.95 -0.88
CA ILE A 359 4.45 20.52 -0.69
C ILE A 359 5.61 19.79 -1.35
N TYR A 360 6.34 19.05 -0.53
CA TYR A 360 7.36 18.12 -0.98
C TYR A 360 6.81 16.69 -0.88
N SER A 361 7.03 15.90 -1.92
CA SER A 361 6.61 14.51 -1.92
C SER A 361 7.52 13.65 -2.79
N MET A 362 7.30 12.33 -2.74
CA MET A 362 8.13 11.36 -3.46
C MET A 362 7.94 11.51 -4.98
N GLY A 363 9.06 11.59 -5.69
CA GLY A 363 9.10 11.52 -7.16
C GLY A 363 8.94 10.10 -7.72
N THR A 364 9.03 9.98 -9.04
CA THR A 364 9.06 8.67 -9.72
C THR A 364 10.19 7.80 -9.17
N PRO A 365 10.00 6.49 -8.92
CA PRO A 365 8.95 5.64 -9.47
C PRO A 365 7.63 5.67 -8.69
N SER A 366 7.50 6.50 -7.65
CA SER A 366 6.21 6.72 -7.00
C SER A 366 5.32 7.66 -7.82
N SER A 367 4.05 7.28 -7.96
CA SER A 367 3.03 8.16 -8.54
C SER A 367 2.39 9.09 -7.49
N GLY A 368 2.73 8.90 -6.21
CA GLY A 368 2.02 9.50 -5.08
C GLY A 368 2.09 11.03 -5.05
N GLY A 369 3.30 11.59 -5.10
CA GLY A 369 3.51 13.04 -5.04
C GLY A 369 2.89 13.78 -6.22
N VAL A 370 3.06 13.23 -7.42
CA VAL A 370 2.54 13.81 -8.68
C VAL A 370 1.02 13.93 -8.63
N HIS A 371 0.31 12.83 -8.33
CA HIS A 371 -1.15 12.86 -8.33
C HIS A 371 -1.74 13.52 -7.09
N LEU A 372 -1.02 13.55 -5.96
CA LEU A 372 -1.40 14.38 -4.82
C LEU A 372 -1.46 15.85 -5.24
N LEU A 373 -0.38 16.36 -5.85
CA LEU A 373 -0.35 17.74 -6.34
C LEU A 373 -1.39 17.99 -7.42
N GLN A 374 -1.55 17.07 -8.38
CA GLN A 374 -2.58 17.19 -9.41
C GLN A 374 -3.98 17.34 -8.79
N ILE A 375 -4.34 16.47 -7.85
CA ILE A 375 -5.64 16.52 -7.15
C ILE A 375 -5.77 17.84 -6.39
N LEU A 376 -4.74 18.25 -5.64
CA LEU A 376 -4.75 19.50 -4.89
C LEU A 376 -4.91 20.72 -5.81
N HIS A 377 -4.25 20.73 -6.97
CA HIS A 377 -4.37 21.80 -7.95
C HIS A 377 -5.73 21.86 -8.61
N ILE A 378 -6.36 20.71 -8.89
CA ILE A 378 -7.75 20.65 -9.36
C ILE A 378 -8.64 21.27 -8.27
N LEU A 379 -8.52 20.78 -7.04
CA LEU A 379 -9.33 21.21 -5.89
C LEU A 379 -9.15 22.69 -5.52
N ASN A 380 -7.98 23.28 -5.77
CA ASN A 380 -7.67 24.67 -5.45
C ASN A 380 -8.54 25.69 -6.22
N GLY A 381 -9.22 25.27 -7.29
CA GLY A 381 -10.18 26.12 -8.00
C GLY A 381 -11.57 26.17 -7.39
N PHE A 382 -11.83 25.44 -6.30
CA PHE A 382 -13.11 25.40 -5.62
C PHE A 382 -13.02 26.02 -4.22
N SER A 383 -14.13 26.56 -3.73
CA SER A 383 -14.24 27.15 -2.38
C SER A 383 -14.34 26.09 -1.26
N LEU A 384 -13.40 25.14 -1.23
CA LEU A 384 -13.40 24.04 -0.24
C LEU A 384 -13.51 24.49 1.23
N PRO A 385 -12.92 25.62 1.68
CA PRO A 385 -13.07 26.07 3.06
C PRO A 385 -14.51 26.43 3.44
N LYS A 386 -15.35 26.81 2.46
CA LYS A 386 -16.78 27.10 2.68
C LYS A 386 -17.63 25.81 2.77
N MET A 387 -17.05 24.65 2.46
CA MET A 387 -17.75 23.36 2.50
C MET A 387 -17.40 22.60 3.78
N ALA A 388 -18.44 22.16 4.50
CA ALA A 388 -18.27 21.36 5.71
C ALA A 388 -17.39 20.11 5.45
N PRO A 389 -16.52 19.72 6.39
CA PRO A 389 -15.81 18.45 6.31
C PRO A 389 -16.83 17.31 6.09
N TYR A 390 -16.65 16.53 5.03
CA TYR A 390 -17.53 15.42 4.62
C TYR A 390 -18.90 15.78 4.05
N SER A 391 -19.16 17.02 3.64
CA SER A 391 -20.37 17.33 2.85
C SER A 391 -20.38 16.61 1.51
N ASP A 392 -21.57 16.35 0.96
CA ASP A 392 -21.75 15.68 -0.33
C ASP A 392 -20.98 16.39 -1.45
N GLN A 393 -21.06 17.73 -1.50
CA GLN A 393 -20.31 18.55 -2.46
C GLN A 393 -18.80 18.33 -2.35
N ARG A 394 -18.27 18.28 -1.12
CA ARG A 394 -16.83 18.10 -0.90
C ARG A 394 -16.36 16.69 -1.21
N LEU A 395 -17.16 15.68 -0.88
CA LEU A 395 -16.89 14.29 -1.22
C LEU A 395 -17.00 14.04 -2.72
N HIS A 396 -17.96 14.67 -3.39
CA HIS A 396 -18.13 14.65 -4.84
C HIS A 396 -16.90 15.22 -5.54
N LEU A 397 -16.49 16.45 -5.21
CA LEU A 397 -15.29 17.08 -5.77
C LEU A 397 -14.03 16.24 -5.55
N LEU A 398 -13.86 15.67 -4.37
CA LEU A 398 -12.74 14.78 -4.08
C LEU A 398 -12.78 13.53 -4.96
N GLY A 399 -13.95 12.90 -5.10
CA GLY A 399 -14.16 11.72 -5.92
C GLY A 399 -13.90 11.96 -7.40
N GLU A 400 -14.46 13.03 -7.98
CA GLU A 400 -14.26 13.41 -9.39
C GLU A 400 -12.79 13.74 -9.67
N SER A 401 -12.14 14.52 -8.79
CA SER A 401 -10.72 14.89 -8.92
C SER A 401 -9.81 13.66 -8.86
N MET A 402 -10.07 12.74 -7.93
CA MET A 402 -9.35 11.46 -7.86
C MET A 402 -9.58 10.64 -9.13
N ARG A 403 -10.80 10.59 -9.68
CA ARG A 403 -11.07 9.82 -10.89
C ARG A 403 -10.23 10.29 -12.08
N LEU A 404 -10.13 11.61 -12.28
CA LEU A 404 -9.30 12.22 -13.32
C LEU A 404 -7.82 11.89 -13.11
N ALA A 405 -7.29 12.10 -11.90
CA ALA A 405 -5.89 11.81 -11.60
C ALA A 405 -5.54 10.31 -11.73
N PHE A 406 -6.45 9.40 -11.36
CA PHE A 406 -6.21 7.95 -11.50
C PHE A 406 -6.33 7.48 -12.95
N ALA A 407 -7.10 8.15 -13.81
CA ALA A 407 -7.08 7.90 -15.26
C ALA A 407 -5.71 8.25 -15.85
N ASP A 408 -5.18 9.43 -15.51
CA ASP A 408 -3.82 9.83 -15.92
C ASP A 408 -2.75 8.89 -15.36
N ARG A 409 -2.87 8.49 -14.08
CA ARG A 409 -1.98 7.50 -13.46
C ARG A 409 -1.88 6.22 -14.28
N ALA A 410 -3.01 5.70 -14.75
CA ALA A 410 -3.05 4.44 -15.48
C ALA A 410 -2.34 4.52 -16.85
N LYS A 411 -2.28 5.70 -17.46
CA LYS A 411 -1.67 5.91 -18.78
C LYS A 411 -0.20 6.34 -18.72
N PHE A 412 0.14 7.22 -17.78
CA PHE A 412 1.41 7.97 -17.84
C PHE A 412 2.44 7.59 -16.79
N GLN A 413 2.04 7.02 -15.65
CA GLN A 413 2.98 6.78 -14.56
C GLN A 413 3.79 5.50 -14.73
N GLY A 414 5.07 5.59 -14.38
CA GLY A 414 6.03 4.49 -14.42
C GLY A 414 7.38 4.90 -13.82
N ASP A 415 8.37 4.02 -13.93
CA ASP A 415 9.75 4.37 -13.58
C ASP A 415 10.34 5.30 -14.65
N ALA A 416 10.62 6.55 -14.27
CA ALA A 416 11.11 7.58 -15.18
C ALA A 416 12.51 7.27 -15.77
N ARG A 417 13.24 6.31 -15.18
CA ARG A 417 14.50 5.80 -15.75
C ARG A 417 14.29 4.96 -17.02
N PHE A 418 13.07 4.47 -17.24
CA PHE A 418 12.72 3.57 -18.35
C PHE A 418 11.62 4.10 -19.27
N ALA A 419 10.86 5.11 -18.85
CA ALA A 419 9.77 5.68 -19.63
C ALA A 419 9.65 7.19 -19.43
N LYS A 420 9.24 7.92 -20.47
CA LYS A 420 8.98 9.36 -20.39
C LYS A 420 7.69 9.62 -19.62
N VAL A 421 7.81 10.16 -18.40
CA VAL A 421 6.67 10.54 -17.56
C VAL A 421 6.47 12.07 -17.62
N PRO A 422 5.32 12.59 -18.09
CA PRO A 422 5.06 14.03 -18.24
C PRO A 422 4.73 14.71 -16.89
N ASN A 423 5.58 14.55 -15.87
CA ASN A 423 5.34 15.01 -14.51
C ASN A 423 5.06 16.52 -14.43
N LYS A 424 5.83 17.36 -15.15
CA LYS A 424 5.62 18.81 -15.20
C LYS A 424 4.20 19.19 -15.65
N GLY A 425 3.70 18.49 -16.67
CA GLY A 425 2.35 18.68 -17.19
C GLY A 425 1.27 18.18 -16.23
N LEU A 426 1.48 17.00 -15.64
CA LEU A 426 0.55 16.40 -14.66
C LEU A 426 0.33 17.29 -13.42
N ILE A 427 1.37 18.02 -12.97
CA ILE A 427 1.30 18.94 -11.82
C ILE A 427 1.07 20.40 -12.23
N SER A 428 0.76 20.67 -13.51
CA SER A 428 0.55 22.04 -13.98
C SER A 428 -0.79 22.59 -13.48
N ARG A 429 -0.80 23.83 -12.97
CA ARG A 429 -2.03 24.54 -12.61
C ARG A 429 -2.94 24.75 -13.82
N LYS A 430 -2.37 24.98 -15.01
CA LYS A 430 -3.13 25.12 -16.28
C LYS A 430 -3.81 23.81 -16.65
N TYR A 431 -3.11 22.69 -16.52
CA TYR A 431 -3.68 21.37 -16.77
C TYR A 431 -4.80 21.05 -15.76
N ALA A 432 -4.58 21.34 -14.48
CA ALA A 432 -5.60 21.18 -13.45
C ALA A 432 -6.86 22.03 -13.73
N ALA A 433 -6.71 23.23 -14.28
CA ALA A 433 -7.84 24.06 -14.72
C ALA A 433 -8.62 23.42 -15.88
N ALA A 434 -7.93 22.83 -16.86
CA ALA A 434 -8.57 22.09 -17.94
C ALA A 434 -9.33 20.85 -17.41
N LEU A 435 -8.76 20.14 -16.43
CA LEU A 435 -9.42 19.01 -15.78
C LEU A 435 -10.64 19.43 -14.95
N ARG A 436 -10.58 20.57 -14.24
CA ARG A 436 -11.72 21.11 -13.49
C ARG A 436 -12.97 21.30 -14.36
N LYS A 437 -12.80 21.79 -15.60
CA LYS A 437 -13.92 22.00 -16.55
C LYS A 437 -14.68 20.71 -16.87
N LYS A 438 -14.10 19.54 -16.61
CA LYS A 438 -14.73 18.23 -16.82
C LYS A 438 -15.57 17.77 -15.62
N ILE A 439 -15.57 18.51 -14.52
CA ILE A 439 -16.30 18.18 -13.29
C ILE A 439 -17.66 18.88 -13.32
N SER A 440 -18.74 18.10 -13.44
CA SER A 440 -20.10 18.60 -13.17
C SER A 440 -20.36 18.57 -11.67
N MET A 441 -20.95 19.63 -11.11
CA MET A 441 -21.34 19.66 -9.69
C MET A 441 -22.63 18.91 -9.40
N GLU A 442 -23.44 18.63 -10.42
CA GLU A 442 -24.75 17.99 -10.29
C GLU A 442 -24.67 16.47 -10.45
N LYS A 443 -23.67 15.98 -11.21
CA LYS A 443 -23.60 14.57 -11.59
C LYS A 443 -22.18 14.05 -11.65
N ALA A 444 -21.97 12.87 -11.05
CA ALA A 444 -20.71 12.13 -11.16
C ALA A 444 -20.49 11.58 -12.57
N ALA A 445 -19.25 11.63 -13.05
CA ALA A 445 -18.92 11.05 -14.35
C ALA A 445 -19.28 9.55 -14.40
N PRO A 446 -19.92 9.06 -15.48
CA PRO A 446 -20.26 7.65 -15.62
C PRO A 446 -19.03 6.75 -15.48
N LYS A 447 -19.22 5.55 -14.92
CA LYS A 447 -18.13 4.57 -14.75
C LYS A 447 -17.49 4.26 -16.10
N GLY A 448 -16.17 4.41 -16.19
CA GLY A 448 -15.39 4.13 -17.41
C GLY A 448 -15.39 5.24 -18.47
N SER A 449 -16.13 6.33 -18.26
CA SER A 449 -16.15 7.48 -19.20
C SER A 449 -14.91 8.37 -19.12
N VAL A 450 -14.23 8.39 -17.96
CA VAL A 450 -13.05 9.25 -17.75
C VAL A 450 -11.84 8.65 -18.45
N LYS A 451 -11.34 9.36 -19.46
CA LYS A 451 -10.12 9.02 -20.19
C LYS A 451 -8.97 9.96 -19.78
N PRO A 452 -7.71 9.49 -19.85
CA PRO A 452 -6.54 10.35 -19.70
C PRO A 452 -6.59 11.49 -20.72
N SER A 453 -6.11 12.67 -20.34
CA SER A 453 -5.98 13.82 -21.26
C SER A 453 -4.55 13.90 -21.81
N ALA A 454 -4.14 15.05 -22.37
CA ALA A 454 -2.79 15.29 -22.88
C ALA A 454 -2.00 16.23 -21.94
N PRO A 455 -1.48 15.74 -20.79
CA PRO A 455 -0.69 16.57 -19.88
C PRO A 455 0.61 17.09 -20.51
N ALA A 456 1.14 16.41 -21.53
CA ALA A 456 2.37 16.81 -22.21
C ALA A 456 2.28 18.22 -22.83
N ASP A 457 1.09 18.62 -23.27
CA ASP A 457 0.82 19.93 -23.89
C ASP A 457 0.96 21.08 -22.88
N PHE A 458 0.94 20.77 -21.58
CA PHE A 458 1.01 21.72 -20.48
C PHE A 458 2.41 21.78 -19.84
N THR A 459 3.44 21.28 -20.54
CA THR A 459 4.82 21.23 -20.05
C THR A 459 5.64 22.48 -20.40
N LYS A 460 5.22 23.26 -21.41
CA LYS A 460 5.84 24.53 -21.78
C LYS A 460 5.10 25.67 -21.05
N HIS A 461 5.87 26.63 -20.53
CA HIS A 461 5.46 27.77 -19.68
C HIS A 461 5.29 27.44 -18.19
N THR A 462 6.43 27.32 -17.49
CA THR A 462 6.58 27.76 -16.09
C THR A 462 6.99 29.21 -16.06
#